data_AF-F3NJC2-F1
#
_entry.id   AF-F3NJC2-F1
#
_cell.length_a   1.000
_cell.length_b   1.000
_cell.length_c   1.000
_cell.angle_alpha   90.00
_cell.angle_beta   90.00
_cell.angle_gamma   90.00
#
_symmetry.space_group_name_H-M   'P 1'
#
loop_
_entity.id
_entity.type
_entity.pdbx_description
1 polymer ?
#
loop_
_entity_poly.entity_id
_entity_poly.type
_entity_poly.pdbx_seq_one_letter_code
_entity_poly.pdbx_strand_id
1 'polypeptide(L)'
;MSTHRRLALAAVSFVLGGGLALLPVTAASAAPASATAYSCHYKKSDGYEYAGHYSGLTVVPSSSTVTSAGIEAQCLLKRMHAILPDAVSSPGTVDGIFGTRSKASMRSFQRLADRDWGAGLTVDGLPGRNSWPWLRSLTV
;
A
#
# COMPACT_ATOMS: atom_id res chain seq x y z
N MET A 1 -30.54 -0.54 17.59
CA MET A 1 -29.89 -0.93 18.86
C MET A 1 -28.70 -0.01 19.05
N SER A 2 -28.84 0.94 19.97
CA SER A 2 -27.91 2.06 20.18
C SER A 2 -27.36 1.97 21.59
N THR A 3 -26.05 1.73 21.77
CA THR A 3 -25.34 1.67 23.07
C THR A 3 -23.83 1.49 22.78
N HIS A 4 -22.82 2.15 23.35
CA HIS A 4 -22.68 3.09 24.46
C HIS A 4 -21.44 4.00 24.26
N ARG A 5 -21.54 5.22 24.80
CA ARG A 5 -20.44 6.15 25.11
C ARG A 5 -19.47 5.56 26.15
N ARG A 6 -18.18 5.91 26.05
CA ARG A 6 -17.29 6.06 27.22
C ARG A 6 -16.47 7.35 27.10
N LEU A 7 -16.77 8.28 27.99
CA LEU A 7 -16.02 9.50 28.28
C LEU A 7 -14.75 9.12 29.05
N ALA A 8 -13.61 9.70 28.68
CA ALA A 8 -12.40 9.68 29.50
C ALA A 8 -12.03 11.14 29.82
N LEU A 9 -12.26 11.52 31.08
CA LEU A 9 -11.76 12.76 31.69
C LEU A 9 -10.32 12.51 32.10
N ALA A 10 -9.38 13.29 31.57
CA ALA A 10 -8.00 13.35 32.06
C ALA A 10 -7.84 14.61 32.90
N ALA A 11 -7.66 14.43 34.21
CA ALA A 11 -7.26 15.49 35.13
C ALA A 11 -5.74 15.65 35.05
N VAL A 12 -5.25 16.87 34.82
CA VAL A 12 -3.82 17.21 34.86
C VAL A 12 -3.59 18.17 36.02
N SER A 13 -2.87 17.70 37.04
CA SER A 13 -2.40 18.49 38.16
C SER A 13 -1.20 19.34 37.73
N PHE A 14 -1.26 20.65 37.95
CA PHE A 14 -0.15 21.58 37.71
C PHE A 14 0.66 21.74 39.00
N VAL A 15 1.95 21.36 38.99
CA VAL A 15 2.90 21.64 40.06
C VAL A 15 3.70 22.89 39.67
N LEU A 16 3.63 23.93 40.50
CA LEU A 16 4.43 25.15 40.37
C LEU A 16 5.79 24.92 41.04
N GLY A 17 6.87 24.91 40.25
CA GLY A 17 8.25 24.92 40.72
C GLY A 17 9.13 25.68 39.73
N GLY A 18 9.79 26.74 40.20
CA GLY A 18 10.58 27.66 39.38
C GLY A 18 11.99 27.18 39.04
N GLY A 19 12.57 27.78 37.99
CA GLY A 19 14.00 27.70 37.68
C GLY A 19 14.31 27.50 36.19
N LEU A 20 15.06 28.46 35.60
CA LEU A 20 15.73 28.48 34.28
C LEU A 20 14.86 28.22 33.03
N ALA A 21 14.71 29.27 32.22
CA ALA A 21 14.01 29.27 30.94
C ALA A 21 14.74 28.41 29.89
N LEU A 22 14.38 27.13 29.82
CA LEU A 22 14.55 26.29 28.64
C LEU A 22 13.33 26.52 27.74
N LEU A 23 13.53 27.09 26.55
CA LEU A 23 12.45 27.23 25.57
C LEU A 23 11.88 25.85 25.26
N PRO A 24 10.55 25.64 25.31
CA PRO A 24 9.98 24.37 24.93
C PRO A 24 10.20 24.19 23.41
N VAL A 25 11.05 23.23 23.03
CA VAL A 25 10.92 22.59 21.72
C VAL A 25 9.54 21.98 21.71
N THR A 26 8.60 22.66 21.06
CA THR A 26 7.30 22.08 20.75
C THR A 26 7.60 20.99 19.71
N ALA A 27 7.72 19.75 20.18
CA ALA A 27 7.68 18.61 19.30
C ALA A 27 6.35 18.70 18.54
N ALA A 28 6.42 19.09 17.27
CA ALA A 28 5.27 19.06 16.39
C ALA A 28 4.81 17.60 16.33
N SER A 29 3.72 17.30 17.02
CA SER A 29 3.05 16.02 16.93
C SER A 29 2.53 15.91 15.51
N ALA A 30 3.30 15.24 14.64
CA ALA A 30 2.82 14.82 13.35
C ALA A 30 1.60 13.93 13.61
N ALA A 31 0.41 14.44 13.30
CA ALA A 31 -0.80 13.64 13.32
C ALA A 31 -0.52 12.39 12.46
N PRO A 32 -0.92 11.19 12.91
CA PRO A 32 -0.77 10.00 12.08
C PRO A 32 -1.52 10.29 10.77
N ALA A 33 -0.82 10.18 9.65
CA ALA A 33 -1.46 10.25 8.33
C ALA A 33 -2.55 9.17 8.33
N SER A 34 -3.81 9.60 8.36
CA SER A 34 -4.97 8.71 8.27
C SER A 34 -4.74 7.77 7.10
N ALA A 35 -4.72 6.46 7.37
CA ALA A 35 -4.55 5.42 6.37
C ALA A 35 -5.72 5.49 5.38
N THR A 36 -5.55 6.29 4.34
CA THR A 36 -6.59 6.54 3.35
C THR A 36 -6.57 5.36 2.40
N ALA A 37 -7.60 4.53 2.46
CA ALA A 37 -7.75 3.42 1.53
C ALA A 37 -8.35 3.95 0.22
N TYR A 38 -7.59 3.90 -0.86
CA TYR A 38 -8.07 4.22 -2.20
C TYR A 38 -8.97 3.10 -2.75
N SER A 39 -10.00 3.50 -3.49
CA SER A 39 -10.89 2.58 -4.21
C SER A 39 -10.23 2.07 -5.48
N CYS A 40 -10.47 0.80 -5.84
CA CYS A 40 -9.98 0.21 -7.09
C CYS A 40 -11.13 0.12 -8.11
N HIS A 41 -10.95 0.71 -9.29
CA HIS A 41 -11.95 0.71 -10.36
C HIS A 41 -11.45 -0.15 -11.52
N TYR A 42 -11.81 -1.43 -11.51
CA TYR A 42 -11.30 -2.39 -12.48
C TYR A 42 -11.95 -2.24 -13.85
N LYS A 43 -11.12 -2.16 -14.89
CA LYS A 43 -11.54 -2.22 -16.30
C LYS A 43 -10.50 -2.99 -17.11
N LYS A 44 -10.97 -3.68 -18.15
CA LYS A 44 -10.09 -4.30 -19.15
C LYS A 44 -9.93 -3.38 -20.35
N SER A 45 -8.69 -3.22 -20.83
CA SER A 45 -8.36 -2.55 -22.08
C SER A 45 -7.16 -3.26 -22.70
N ASP A 46 -7.21 -3.53 -24.01
CA ASP A 46 -6.08 -4.09 -24.76
C ASP A 46 -5.52 -5.39 -24.16
N GLY A 47 -6.39 -6.23 -23.60
CA GLY A 47 -6.01 -7.48 -22.93
C GLY A 47 -5.44 -7.33 -21.52
N TYR A 48 -5.29 -6.10 -21.01
CA TYR A 48 -4.78 -5.81 -19.67
C TYR A 48 -5.88 -5.34 -18.72
N GLU A 49 -5.79 -5.73 -17.44
CA GLU A 49 -6.60 -5.15 -16.37
C GLU A 49 -5.95 -3.87 -15.82
N TYR A 50 -6.77 -2.85 -15.60
CA TYR A 50 -6.39 -1.59 -14.97
C TYR A 50 -7.30 -1.31 -13.77
N ALA A 51 -6.77 -0.69 -12.72
CA ALA A 51 -7.51 -0.30 -11.53
C ALA A 51 -7.90 1.20 -11.49
N GLY A 52 -7.58 1.94 -12.56
CA GLY A 52 -8.02 3.32 -12.77
C GLY A 52 -7.08 4.40 -12.24
N HIS A 53 -5.88 4.04 -11.74
CA HIS A 53 -4.96 5.00 -11.12
C HIS A 53 -3.72 5.26 -11.97
N TYR A 54 -3.14 4.22 -12.58
CA TYR A 54 -1.96 4.35 -13.42
C TYR A 54 -2.08 3.45 -14.66
N SER A 55 -1.93 4.03 -15.85
CA SER A 55 -2.04 3.32 -17.13
C SER A 55 -0.69 2.97 -17.76
N GLY A 56 0.41 3.58 -17.30
CA GLY A 56 1.74 3.28 -17.84
C GLY A 56 2.27 1.91 -17.43
N LEU A 57 3.47 1.58 -17.89
CA LEU A 57 4.13 0.28 -17.66
C LEU A 57 5.52 0.41 -17.05
N THR A 58 5.96 1.60 -16.61
CA THR A 58 7.38 1.85 -16.32
C THR A 58 7.65 2.48 -14.97
N VAL A 59 6.66 3.13 -14.37
CA VAL A 59 6.84 3.82 -13.08
C VAL A 59 6.91 2.78 -11.98
N VAL A 60 8.05 2.75 -11.29
CA VAL A 60 8.23 2.01 -10.06
C VAL A 60 7.65 2.84 -8.91
N PRO A 61 6.72 2.30 -8.11
CA PRO A 61 6.05 3.05 -7.06
C PRO A 61 6.97 3.36 -5.88
N SER A 62 6.75 4.52 -5.27
CA SER A 62 7.51 4.97 -4.10
C SER A 62 7.16 4.16 -2.86
N SER A 63 8.13 3.94 -1.97
CA SER A 63 7.90 3.32 -0.66
C SER A 63 7.74 4.31 0.50
N SER A 64 7.79 5.62 0.22
CA SER A 64 7.69 6.67 1.24
C SER A 64 6.64 7.73 0.93
N THR A 65 6.12 7.77 -0.29
CA THR A 65 5.14 8.76 -0.74
C THR A 65 4.04 8.07 -1.55
N VAL A 66 2.83 8.64 -1.52
CA VAL A 66 1.70 8.15 -2.29
C VAL A 66 1.99 8.36 -3.78
N THR A 67 1.79 7.32 -4.58
CA THR A 67 1.93 7.40 -6.05
C THR A 67 0.78 6.70 -6.73
N SER A 68 0.33 7.22 -7.87
CA SER A 68 -0.70 6.56 -8.68
C SER A 68 -0.30 5.14 -9.09
N ALA A 69 1.00 4.92 -9.40
CA ALA A 69 1.53 3.58 -9.67
C ALA A 69 1.48 2.67 -8.43
N GLY A 70 1.67 3.21 -7.23
CA GLY A 70 1.56 2.46 -5.97
C GLY A 70 0.13 2.01 -5.72
N ILE A 71 -0.83 2.92 -5.93
CA ILE A 71 -2.26 2.62 -5.79
C ILE A 71 -2.66 1.54 -6.80
N GLU A 72 -2.28 1.70 -8.06
CA GLU A 72 -2.56 0.73 -9.14
C GLU A 72 -1.99 -0.65 -8.82
N ALA A 73 -0.70 -0.73 -8.46
CA ALA A 73 -0.05 -2.00 -8.16
C ALA A 73 -0.68 -2.70 -6.96
N GLN A 74 -1.00 -1.96 -5.89
CA GLN A 74 -1.69 -2.51 -4.72
C GLN A 74 -3.09 -3.03 -5.07
N CYS A 75 -3.84 -2.33 -5.92
CA CYS A 75 -5.14 -2.81 -6.42
C CYS A 75 -4.99 -4.13 -7.18
N LEU A 76 -4.09 -4.20 -8.16
CA LEU A 76 -3.87 -5.41 -8.96
C LEU A 76 -3.38 -6.58 -8.10
N LEU A 77 -2.44 -6.36 -7.18
CA LEU A 77 -1.97 -7.38 -6.25
C LEU A 77 -3.08 -7.84 -5.29
N LYS A 78 -3.97 -6.94 -4.87
CA LYS A 78 -5.12 -7.30 -4.04
C LYS A 78 -6.08 -8.20 -4.82
N ARG A 79 -6.24 -7.97 -6.12
CA ARG A 79 -7.02 -8.83 -7.01
C ARG A 79 -6.35 -10.18 -7.25
N MET A 80 -5.04 -10.20 -7.48
CA MET A 80 -4.25 -11.44 -7.58
C MET A 80 -4.35 -12.28 -6.30
N HIS A 81 -4.22 -11.67 -5.12
CA HIS A 81 -4.40 -12.34 -3.83
C HIS A 81 -5.82 -12.91 -3.66
N ALA A 82 -6.85 -12.19 -4.12
CA ALA A 82 -8.22 -12.69 -4.05
C ALA A 82 -8.46 -13.92 -4.96
N ILE A 83 -7.73 -14.03 -6.08
CA ILE A 83 -7.83 -15.15 -7.01
C ILE A 83 -6.95 -16.32 -6.55
N LEU A 84 -5.73 -16.03 -6.08
CA LEU A 84 -4.69 -16.99 -5.71
C LEU A 84 -4.16 -16.73 -4.29
N PRO A 85 -4.99 -16.90 -3.24
CA PRO A 85 -4.65 -16.49 -1.88
C PRO A 85 -3.45 -17.23 -1.28
N ASP A 86 -3.22 -18.49 -1.69
CA ASP A 86 -2.11 -19.31 -1.21
C ASP A 86 -0.78 -18.99 -1.91
N ALA A 87 -0.84 -18.39 -3.11
CA ALA A 87 0.34 -18.10 -3.92
C ALA A 87 0.78 -16.63 -3.83
N VAL A 88 -0.18 -15.70 -3.78
CA VAL A 88 0.10 -14.26 -3.70
C VAL A 88 -0.38 -13.76 -2.35
N SER A 89 0.52 -13.21 -1.54
CA SER A 89 0.17 -12.67 -0.22
C SER A 89 -0.57 -11.32 -0.35
N SER A 90 -1.35 -10.96 0.66
CA SER A 90 -2.07 -9.68 0.68
C SER A 90 -1.11 -8.47 0.64
N PRO A 91 -1.31 -7.49 -0.27
CA PRO A 91 -0.45 -6.30 -0.34
C PRO A 91 -0.70 -5.31 0.81
N GLY A 92 -1.69 -5.56 1.66
CA GLY A 92 -2.14 -4.63 2.71
C GLY A 92 -3.21 -3.66 2.22
N THR A 93 -3.31 -2.52 2.90
CA THR A 93 -4.20 -1.41 2.51
C THR A 93 -3.74 -0.84 1.17
N VAL A 94 -4.71 -0.42 0.35
CA VAL A 94 -4.41 0.35 -0.87
C VAL A 94 -4.22 1.81 -0.47
N ASP A 95 -3.03 2.18 0.00
CA ASP A 95 -2.69 3.51 0.49
C ASP A 95 -1.79 4.31 -0.48
N GLY A 96 -1.38 3.69 -1.59
CA GLY A 96 -0.51 4.25 -2.60
C GLY A 96 0.97 4.34 -2.22
N ILE A 97 1.34 3.94 -0.99
CA ILE A 97 2.72 3.84 -0.52
C ILE A 97 3.14 2.37 -0.63
N PHE A 98 4.08 2.07 -1.53
CA PHE A 98 4.48 0.69 -1.81
C PHE A 98 5.47 0.16 -0.76
N GLY A 99 4.97 0.00 0.46
CA GLY A 99 5.73 -0.42 1.63
C GLY A 99 6.03 -1.92 1.67
N THR A 100 6.50 -2.40 2.82
CA THR A 100 7.00 -3.78 3.00
C THR A 100 5.98 -4.85 2.62
N ARG A 101 4.69 -4.67 2.96
CA ARG A 101 3.63 -5.65 2.64
C ARG A 101 3.37 -5.72 1.13
N SER A 102 3.27 -4.57 0.46
CA SER A 102 3.08 -4.52 -0.99
C SER A 102 4.29 -5.09 -1.74
N LYS A 103 5.52 -4.79 -1.29
CA LYS A 103 6.75 -5.41 -1.84
C LYS A 103 6.79 -6.92 -1.63
N ALA A 104 6.36 -7.42 -0.49
CA ALA A 104 6.29 -8.87 -0.22
C ALA A 104 5.27 -9.57 -1.12
N SER A 105 4.09 -8.96 -1.28
CA SER A 105 3.06 -9.42 -2.22
C SER A 105 3.57 -9.45 -3.66
N MET A 106 4.27 -8.40 -4.09
CA MET A 106 4.89 -8.35 -5.42
C MET A 106 5.94 -9.44 -5.61
N ARG A 107 6.79 -9.72 -4.60
CA ARG A 107 7.74 -10.84 -4.69
C ARG A 107 7.04 -12.19 -4.83
N SER A 108 5.94 -12.40 -4.11
CA SER A 108 5.15 -13.63 -4.25
C SER A 108 4.56 -13.75 -5.66
N PHE A 109 4.00 -12.67 -6.19
CA PHE A 109 3.53 -12.61 -7.57
C PHE A 109 4.66 -12.88 -8.59
N GLN A 110 5.83 -12.23 -8.46
CA GLN A 110 6.95 -12.42 -9.38
C GLN A 110 7.46 -13.87 -9.37
N ARG A 111 7.58 -14.50 -8.19
CA ARG A 111 7.94 -15.93 -8.09
C ARG A 111 6.90 -16.82 -8.75
N LEU A 112 5.63 -16.55 -8.50
CA LEU A 112 4.53 -17.28 -9.13
C LEU A 112 4.63 -17.18 -10.65
N ALA A 113 4.75 -15.96 -11.16
CA ALA A 113 4.81 -15.70 -12.59
C ALA A 113 6.03 -16.34 -13.26
N ASP A 114 7.19 -16.29 -12.61
CA ASP A 114 8.40 -16.93 -13.11
C ASP A 114 8.27 -18.46 -13.11
N ARG A 115 7.76 -19.05 -12.03
CA ARG A 115 7.61 -20.49 -11.86
C ARG A 115 6.55 -21.10 -12.78
N ASP A 116 5.36 -20.50 -12.83
CA ASP A 116 4.18 -21.10 -13.47
C ASP A 116 3.98 -20.63 -14.91
N TRP A 117 4.46 -19.42 -15.23
CA TRP A 117 4.26 -18.82 -16.55
C TRP A 117 5.57 -18.57 -17.31
N GLY A 118 6.72 -18.92 -16.74
CA GLY A 118 8.03 -18.74 -17.40
C GLY A 118 8.34 -17.27 -17.70
N ALA A 119 7.86 -16.35 -16.86
CA ALA A 119 7.88 -14.93 -17.14
C ALA A 119 9.28 -14.29 -17.14
N GLY A 120 10.29 -14.93 -16.55
CA GLY A 120 11.65 -14.41 -16.50
C GLY A 120 11.77 -13.11 -15.68
N LEU A 121 10.98 -12.98 -14.61
CA LEU A 121 10.91 -11.76 -13.82
C LEU A 121 11.96 -11.73 -12.71
N THR A 122 12.65 -10.59 -12.57
CA THR A 122 13.44 -10.32 -11.37
C THR A 122 12.53 -10.27 -10.15
N VAL A 123 12.84 -11.05 -9.12
CA VAL A 123 12.07 -11.11 -7.86
C VAL A 123 12.57 -10.05 -6.87
N ASP A 124 12.41 -8.77 -7.23
CA ASP A 124 12.84 -7.62 -6.42
C ASP A 124 11.71 -7.05 -5.54
N GLY A 125 10.47 -7.42 -5.81
CA GLY A 125 9.28 -6.89 -5.14
C GLY A 125 8.88 -5.51 -5.62
N LEU A 126 9.29 -5.11 -6.82
CA LEU A 126 8.94 -3.83 -7.43
C LEU A 126 8.30 -4.08 -8.80
N PRO A 127 7.14 -3.48 -9.11
CA PRO A 127 6.58 -3.58 -10.45
C PRO A 127 7.39 -2.70 -11.42
N GLY A 128 8.38 -3.31 -12.06
CA GLY A 128 9.19 -2.71 -13.13
C GLY A 128 8.59 -2.96 -14.52
N ARG A 129 9.28 -2.45 -15.57
CA ARG A 129 8.85 -2.54 -16.98
C ARG A 129 8.37 -3.94 -17.40
N ASN A 130 9.11 -4.96 -17.00
CA ASN A 130 8.81 -6.33 -17.37
C ASN A 130 7.70 -6.93 -16.51
N SER A 131 7.51 -6.50 -15.26
CA SER A 131 6.50 -7.06 -14.36
C SER A 131 5.10 -6.52 -14.63
N TRP A 132 4.96 -5.26 -15.06
CA TRP A 132 3.65 -4.63 -15.26
C TRP A 132 2.72 -5.39 -16.22
N PRO A 133 3.19 -5.83 -17.42
CA PRO A 133 2.36 -6.63 -18.32
C PRO A 133 1.80 -7.89 -17.66
N TRP A 134 2.64 -8.63 -16.93
CA TRP A 134 2.22 -9.84 -16.22
C TRP A 134 1.25 -9.53 -15.09
N LEU A 135 1.52 -8.50 -14.29
CA LEU A 135 0.66 -8.13 -13.16
C LEU A 135 -0.76 -7.71 -13.64
N ARG A 136 -0.87 -7.17 -14.84
CA ARG A 136 -2.15 -6.82 -15.47
C ARG A 136 -2.83 -7.98 -16.18
N SER A 137 -2.10 -9.05 -16.45
CA SER A 137 -2.64 -10.25 -17.06
C SER A 137 -3.25 -11.12 -15.97
N LEU A 138 -4.42 -10.74 -15.45
CA LEU A 138 -5.13 -11.50 -14.39
C LEU A 138 -5.72 -12.85 -14.89
N THR A 139 -5.46 -13.23 -16.14
CA THR A 139 -6.04 -14.39 -16.82
C THR A 139 -4.99 -15.33 -17.43
N VAL A 140 -3.72 -15.20 -17.06
CA VAL A 140 -2.67 -16.14 -17.52
C VAL A 140 -2.69 -17.45 -16.75
#